data_AF-A0A962YDI2-F1
#
_entry.id   AF-A0A962YDI2-F1
#
_cell.length_a   1.000
_cell.length_b   1.000
_cell.length_c   1.000
_cell.angle_alpha   90.00
_cell.angle_beta   90.00
_cell.angle_gamma   90.00
#
_symmetry.space_group_name_H-M   'P 1'
#
loop_
_entity.id
_entity.type
_entity.pdbx_description
1 polymer ?
#
loop_
_entity_poly.entity_id
_entity_poly.type
_entity_poly.pdbx_seq_one_letter_code
_entity_poly.pdbx_strand_id
1 'polypeptide(L)'
;MESHAVTNKTPWAFTASPKIALVSGRVRSPEQTEQRLQPLLGKLPVTRITDLTPLDPIRLPVYAVVTPLARDLTTHMGKGADALSARVSALMEAVERISAESIDP
;
A
#
# COMPACT_ATOMS: atom_id res chain seq x y z
N MET A 1 -42.42 25.81 -13.87
CA MET A 1 -42.25 25.18 -12.53
C MET A 1 -41.40 23.93 -12.72
N GLU A 2 -40.09 24.08 -12.87
CA GLU A 2 -39.18 22.94 -12.89
C GLU A 2 -38.42 22.92 -11.57
N SER A 3 -38.71 21.91 -10.75
CA SER A 3 -38.03 21.68 -9.49
C SER A 3 -36.65 21.11 -9.77
N HIS A 4 -35.61 21.93 -9.68
CA HIS A 4 -34.24 21.46 -9.60
C HIS A 4 -34.06 20.71 -8.28
N ALA A 5 -34.14 19.38 -8.33
CA ALA A 5 -33.78 18.52 -7.22
C ALA A 5 -32.26 18.60 -7.00
N VAL A 6 -31.85 19.45 -6.04
CA VAL A 6 -30.48 19.51 -5.54
C VAL A 6 -30.18 18.15 -4.89
N THR A 7 -29.42 17.31 -5.58
CA THR A 7 -29.01 16.01 -5.04
C THR A 7 -27.96 16.27 -3.97
N ASN A 8 -28.39 16.24 -2.71
CA ASN A 8 -27.56 16.49 -1.54
C ASN A 8 -26.57 15.32 -1.35
N LYS A 9 -25.52 15.25 -2.18
CA LYS A 9 -24.42 14.29 -2.00
C LYS A 9 -23.50 14.82 -0.90
N THR A 10 -23.48 14.12 0.23
CA THR A 10 -22.47 14.34 1.27
C THR A 10 -21.05 14.20 0.68
N PRO A 11 -20.06 14.98 1.16
CA PRO A 11 -18.71 14.98 0.57
C PRO A 11 -17.96 13.64 0.70
N TRP A 12 -18.48 12.72 1.53
CA TRP A 12 -18.00 11.35 1.71
C TRP A 12 -18.84 10.28 0.97
N ALA A 13 -19.72 10.69 0.04
CA ALA A 13 -20.48 9.77 -0.80
C ALA A 13 -19.63 9.26 -1.98
N PHE A 14 -18.76 8.28 -1.70
CA PHE A 14 -17.93 7.63 -2.72
C PHE A 14 -18.67 6.50 -3.43
N THR A 15 -18.46 6.38 -4.74
CA THR A 15 -18.91 5.20 -5.50
C THR A 15 -18.10 3.98 -5.06
N ALA A 16 -18.79 2.86 -4.84
CA ALA A 16 -18.13 1.60 -4.48
C ALA A 16 -17.09 1.22 -5.56
N SER A 17 -15.85 0.97 -5.12
CA SER A 17 -14.80 0.55 -6.05
C SER A 17 -14.95 -0.95 -6.36
N PRO A 18 -14.84 -1.39 -7.63
CA PRO A 18 -14.99 -2.78 -8.00
C PRO A 18 -13.79 -3.58 -7.49
N LYS A 19 -13.95 -4.27 -6.36
CA LYS A 19 -12.92 -5.11 -5.76
C LYS A 19 -12.71 -6.37 -6.59
N ILE A 20 -11.48 -6.88 -6.62
CA ILE A 20 -11.12 -8.06 -7.44
C ILE A 20 -11.72 -9.38 -6.93
N ALA A 21 -12.17 -9.42 -5.67
CA ALA A 21 -12.83 -10.56 -5.07
C ALA A 21 -13.73 -10.11 -3.91
N LEU A 22 -14.73 -10.91 -3.57
CA LEU A 22 -15.67 -10.67 -2.47
C LEU A 22 -14.99 -10.39 -1.12
N VAL A 23 -13.88 -11.07 -0.85
CA VAL A 23 -13.11 -10.95 0.40
C VAL A 23 -11.92 -10.00 0.28
N SER A 24 -11.58 -9.53 -0.92
CA SER A 24 -10.40 -8.68 -1.13
C SER A 24 -10.74 -7.21 -0.92
N GLY A 25 -9.97 -6.53 -0.07
CA GLY A 25 -10.05 -5.07 0.08
C GLY A 25 -9.47 -4.29 -1.11
N ARG A 26 -8.94 -4.95 -2.15
CA ARG A 26 -8.17 -4.34 -3.25
C ARG A 26 -8.93 -4.36 -4.58
N VAL A 27 -8.61 -3.40 -5.46
CA VAL A 27 -9.14 -3.29 -6.83
C VAL A 27 -8.15 -3.80 -7.90
N ARG A 28 -6.97 -4.24 -7.46
CA ARG A 28 -5.88 -4.79 -8.30
C ARG A 28 -5.24 -5.96 -7.56
N SER A 29 -4.65 -6.88 -8.34
CA SER A 29 -3.86 -7.97 -7.76
C SER A 29 -2.54 -7.44 -7.16
N PRO A 30 -1.88 -8.23 -6.29
CA PRO A 30 -0.54 -7.90 -5.82
C PRO A 30 0.48 -7.69 -6.96
N GLU A 31 0.46 -8.51 -8.01
CA GLU A 31 1.36 -8.40 -9.18
C GLU A 31 1.15 -7.07 -9.89
N GLN A 32 -0.11 -6.70 -10.16
CA GLN A 32 -0.46 -5.43 -10.77
C GLN A 32 -0.06 -4.24 -9.90
N THR A 33 -0.09 -4.41 -8.59
CA THR A 33 0.32 -3.38 -7.63
C THR A 33 1.84 -3.24 -7.63
N GLU A 34 2.59 -4.34 -7.59
CA GLU A 34 4.05 -4.33 -7.66
C GLU A 34 4.55 -3.72 -8.97
N GLN A 35 3.94 -4.06 -10.11
CA GLN A 35 4.26 -3.45 -11.40
C GLN A 35 4.10 -1.92 -11.40
N ARG A 36 3.10 -1.40 -10.68
CA ARG A 36 2.89 0.05 -10.53
C ARG A 36 3.86 0.70 -9.55
N LEU A 37 4.35 -0.06 -8.57
CA LEU A 37 5.36 0.40 -7.62
C LEU A 37 6.74 0.52 -8.25
N GLN A 38 7.11 -0.36 -9.18
CA GLN A 38 8.42 -0.35 -9.83
C GLN A 38 8.93 1.04 -10.27
N PRO A 39 8.18 1.85 -11.05
CA PRO A 39 8.64 3.18 -11.44
C PRO A 39 8.74 4.18 -10.27
N LEU A 40 8.11 3.90 -9.13
CA LEU A 40 8.15 4.73 -7.92
C LEU A 40 9.31 4.38 -7.00
N LEU A 41 9.85 3.16 -7.08
CA LEU A 41 10.95 2.72 -6.21
C LEU A 41 12.17 3.64 -6.29
N GLY A 42 12.46 4.20 -7.47
CA GLY A 42 13.54 5.19 -7.63
C GLY A 42 13.30 6.54 -6.97
N LYS A 43 12.05 6.84 -6.57
CA LYS A 43 11.67 8.05 -5.82
C LYS A 43 11.61 7.82 -4.32
N LEU A 44 11.56 6.57 -3.89
CA LEU A 44 11.60 6.19 -2.48
C LEU A 44 13.06 5.93 -2.09
N PRO A 45 13.52 6.35 -0.90
CA PRO A 45 14.87 6.06 -0.44
C PRO A 45 15.02 4.59 0.02
N VAL A 46 14.46 3.62 -0.70
CA VAL A 46 14.54 2.18 -0.35
C VAL A 46 15.93 1.64 -0.66
N THR A 47 16.61 1.10 0.34
CA THR A 47 17.95 0.50 0.16
C THR A 47 17.98 -1.01 0.38
N ARG A 48 16.94 -1.56 1.01
CA ARG A 48 16.85 -3.00 1.28
C ARG A 48 15.41 -3.47 1.29
N ILE A 49 15.19 -4.65 0.74
CA ILE A 49 13.94 -5.41 0.87
C ILE A 49 14.34 -6.83 1.25
N THR A 50 13.86 -7.31 2.40
CA THR A 50 14.29 -8.60 2.98
C THR A 50 13.09 -9.49 3.23
N ASP A 51 13.19 -10.74 2.79
CA ASP A 51 12.26 -11.80 3.20
C ASP A 51 12.64 -12.28 4.61
N LEU A 52 11.71 -12.13 5.56
CA LEU A 52 11.87 -12.53 6.96
C LEU A 52 11.16 -13.84 7.26
N THR A 53 10.43 -14.41 6.31
CA THR A 53 9.73 -15.71 6.44
C THR A 53 10.63 -16.81 6.99
N PRO A 54 11.94 -16.92 6.64
CA PRO A 54 12.81 -17.95 7.19
C PRO A 54 13.10 -17.84 8.69
N LEU A 55 12.87 -16.68 9.30
CA LEU A 55 13.09 -16.45 10.73
C LEU A 55 11.89 -16.91 11.58
N ASP A 56 10.73 -17.14 10.96
CA ASP A 56 9.52 -17.58 11.63
C ASP A 56 9.40 -19.12 11.60
N PRO A 57 9.30 -19.81 12.76
CA PRO A 57 9.07 -21.25 12.82
C PRO A 57 7.82 -21.72 12.06
N ILE A 58 6.75 -20.91 12.03
CA ILE A 58 5.51 -21.25 11.31
C ILE A 58 5.48 -20.74 9.87
N ARG A 59 6.58 -20.11 9.41
CA ARG A 59 6.80 -19.67 8.03
C ARG A 59 5.72 -18.71 7.50
N LEU A 60 5.22 -17.81 8.33
CA LEU A 60 4.30 -16.77 7.88
C LEU A 60 5.02 -15.82 6.91
N PRO A 61 4.46 -15.53 5.72
CA PRO A 61 5.07 -14.60 4.78
C PRO A 61 5.18 -13.20 5.37
N VAL A 62 6.41 -12.77 5.63
CA VAL A 62 6.72 -11.45 6.20
C VAL A 62 7.94 -10.86 5.50
N TYR A 63 7.83 -9.58 5.15
CA TYR A 63 8.91 -8.82 4.51
C TYR A 63 9.21 -7.55 5.31
N ALA A 64 10.45 -7.07 5.22
CA ALA A 64 10.87 -5.77 5.70
C ALA A 64 11.43 -4.92 4.55
N VAL A 65 11.12 -3.62 4.55
CA VAL A 65 11.65 -2.62 3.61
C VAL A 65 12.35 -1.53 4.40
N VAL A 66 13.57 -1.15 4.01
CA VAL A 66 14.37 -0.15 4.72
C VAL A 66 14.51 1.13 3.90
N THR A 67 14.15 2.25 4.52
CA THR A 67 14.29 3.63 4.02
C THR A 67 15.13 4.46 4.99
N PRO A 68 16.47 4.40 4.92
CA PRO A 68 17.34 4.94 5.98
C PRO A 68 17.34 6.47 6.09
N LEU A 69 16.82 7.18 5.09
CA LEU A 69 16.70 8.64 5.07
C LEU A 69 15.27 9.14 5.36
N ALA A 70 14.37 8.23 5.72
CA ALA A 70 13.05 8.60 6.22
C ALA A 70 13.16 9.40 7.52
N ARG A 71 12.28 10.37 7.70
CA ARG A 71 12.20 11.24 8.88
C ARG A 71 11.45 10.60 10.05
N ASP A 72 10.48 9.73 9.77
CA ASP A 72 9.67 9.03 10.78
C ASP A 72 10.17 7.59 10.99
N LEU A 73 9.66 6.66 10.19
CA LEU A 73 9.96 5.25 10.31
C LEU A 73 10.90 4.81 9.19
N THR A 74 12.04 4.22 9.55
CA THR A 74 13.06 3.79 8.58
C THR A 74 12.95 2.32 8.18
N THR A 75 12.09 1.54 8.85
CA THR A 75 11.85 0.12 8.54
C THR A 75 10.36 -0.16 8.53
N HIS A 76 9.86 -0.65 7.40
CA HIS A 76 8.44 -0.90 7.12
C HIS A 76 8.18 -2.39 7.01
N MET A 77 7.12 -2.87 7.67
CA MET A 77 6.85 -4.30 7.77
C MET A 77 5.65 -4.69 6.94
N GLY A 78 5.77 -5.76 6.17
CA GLY A 78 4.69 -6.28 5.33
C GLY A 78 4.39 -7.72 5.64
N LYS A 79 3.12 -8.08 5.57
CA LYS A 79 2.63 -9.44 5.76
C LYS A 79 1.57 -9.78 4.72
N GLY A 80 1.43 -11.06 4.42
CA GLY A 80 0.54 -11.53 3.37
C GLY A 80 0.22 -13.01 3.47
N ALA A 81 -0.77 -13.44 2.69
CA ALA A 81 -1.09 -14.86 2.55
C ALA A 81 -0.01 -15.61 1.74
N ASP A 82 0.78 -14.87 0.97
CA ASP A 82 1.88 -15.36 0.15
C ASP A 82 3.03 -14.33 0.16
N ALA A 83 4.20 -14.73 -0.38
CA ALA A 83 5.40 -13.89 -0.40
C ALA A 83 5.20 -12.57 -1.16
N LEU A 84 4.47 -12.60 -2.27
CA LEU A 84 4.25 -11.42 -3.10
C LEU A 84 3.38 -10.38 -2.39
N SER A 85 2.26 -10.81 -1.81
CA SER A 85 1.37 -9.94 -1.03
C SER A 85 2.08 -9.37 0.20
N ALA A 86 2.92 -10.15 0.88
CA ALA A 86 3.72 -9.67 2.01
C ALA A 86 4.74 -8.60 1.59
N ARG A 87 5.46 -8.85 0.48
CA ARG A 87 6.40 -7.91 -0.11
C ARG A 87 5.72 -6.61 -0.53
N VAL A 88 4.60 -6.70 -1.25
CA VAL A 88 3.81 -5.53 -1.68
C VAL A 88 3.27 -4.77 -0.47
N SER A 89 2.86 -5.46 0.60
CA SER A 89 2.44 -4.81 1.84
C SER A 89 3.56 -3.96 2.44
N ALA A 90 4.79 -4.48 2.52
CA ALA A 90 5.92 -3.74 3.09
C ALA A 90 6.29 -2.51 2.23
N LEU A 91 6.24 -2.66 0.90
CA LEU A 91 6.50 -1.57 -0.03
C LEU A 91 5.42 -0.48 0.04
N MET A 92 4.14 -0.86 0.13
CA MET A 92 3.05 0.10 0.24
C MET A 92 3.07 0.85 1.58
N GLU A 93 3.48 0.21 2.68
CA GLU A 93 3.70 0.90 3.96
C GLU A 93 4.83 1.93 3.84
N ALA A 94 5.94 1.57 3.18
CA ALA A 94 7.02 2.53 2.89
C ALA A 94 6.53 3.72 2.05
N VAL A 95 5.72 3.47 1.01
CA VAL A 95 5.11 4.55 0.21
C VAL A 95 4.24 5.45 1.06
N GLU A 96 3.35 4.89 1.88
CA GLU A 96 2.46 5.64 2.77
C GLU A 96 3.27 6.54 3.71
N ARG A 97 4.25 5.98 4.41
CA ARG A 97 5.08 6.68 5.39
C ARG A 97 5.87 7.81 4.73
N ILE A 98 6.58 7.53 3.64
CA ILE A 98 7.38 8.54 2.94
C ILE A 98 6.49 9.66 2.37
N SER A 99 5.31 9.32 1.84
CA SER A 99 4.37 10.31 1.32
C SER A 99 3.81 11.22 2.43
N ALA A 100 3.71 10.72 3.66
CA ALA A 100 3.22 11.47 4.80
C ALA A 100 4.28 12.41 5.42
N GLU A 101 5.55 12.32 5.02
CA GLU A 101 6.63 13.17 5.58
C GLU A 101 6.60 14.62 5.09
N SER A 102 5.85 14.90 4.02
CA SER A 102 5.71 16.23 3.44
C SER A 102 4.23 16.49 3.14
N ILE A 103 3.69 17.58 3.67
CA ILE A 103 2.40 18.11 3.27
C ILE A 103 2.73 19.30 2.38
N ASP A 104 2.61 19.14 1.07
CA ASP A 104 2.67 20.31 0.19
C ASP A 104 1.48 21.24 0.55
N PRO A 105 1.72 22.55 0.78
CA PRO A 105 0.68 23.51 1.14
C PRO A 105 -0.36 23.74 0.04
#